data_AF-A0A914R2R0-F1
#
_entry.id   AF-A0A914R2R0-F1
#
_cell.length_a   1.000
_cell.length_b   1.000
_cell.length_c   1.000
_cell.angle_alpha   90.00
_cell.angle_beta   90.00
_cell.angle_gamma   90.00
#
_symmetry.space_group_name_H-M   'P 1'
#
loop_
_entity.id
_entity.type
_entity.pdbx_description
1 polymer ?
#
loop_
_entity_poly.entity_id
_entity_poly.type
_entity_poly.pdbx_seq_one_letter_code
_entity_poly.pdbx_strand_id
1 'polypeptide(L)' 'MNVCRRNAGAVALGSTLFAIGGDDGTMDLSSIEKLDLSVLGEDVSQTWAQLEVRMNRPRSYAGIALLPKLI' A
#
# COMPACT_ATOMS: atom_id res chain seq x y z
N MET A 1 7.13 -1.38 -7.23
CA MET A 1 6.35 -2.26 -6.35
C MET A 1 7.03 -3.61 -6.35
N ASN A 2 7.17 -4.27 -5.20
CA ASN A 2 7.95 -5.51 -5.09
C ASN A 2 7.12 -6.76 -5.37
N VAL A 3 5.79 -6.67 -5.21
CA VAL A 3 4.84 -7.74 -5.51
C VAL A 3 3.82 -7.22 -6.51
N CYS A 4 3.38 -8.06 -7.45
CA CYS A 4 2.26 -7.76 -8.32
C CYS A 4 0.98 -7.62 -7.48
N ARG A 5 0.22 -6.55 -7.69
CA ARG A 5 -1.04 -6.30 -6.97
C ARG A 5 -2.11 -5.86 -7.94
N ARG A 6 -3.18 -6.65 -8.04
CA ARG A 6 -4.47 -6.19 -8.57
C ARG A 6 -5.49 -6.13 -7.44
N ASN A 7 -6.53 -5.32 -7.62
CA ASN A 7 -7.64 -5.19 -6.66
C ASN A 7 -7.21 -4.77 -5.24
N ALA A 8 -6.04 -4.13 -5.10
CA ALA A 8 -5.56 -3.60 -3.83
C ALA A 8 -6.29 -2.31 -3.47
N GLY A 9 -6.47 -2.07 -2.18
CA GLY A 9 -6.88 -0.75 -1.71
C GLY A 9 -5.67 0.18 -1.67
N ALA A 10 -5.85 1.42 -2.10
CA ALA A 10 -4.81 2.44 -2.04
C ALA A 10 -5.29 3.67 -1.27
N VAL A 11 -4.40 4.26 -0.47
CA VAL A 11 -4.69 5.48 0.30
C VAL A 11 -3.43 6.33 0.44
N ALA A 12 -3.60 7.65 0.37
CA ALA A 12 -2.52 8.61 0.62
C ALA A 12 -2.67 9.22 2.02
N LEU A 13 -1.56 9.35 2.74
CA LEU A 13 -1.45 10.08 4.00
C LEU A 13 -0.20 10.96 3.94
N GLY A 14 -0.38 12.28 3.92
CA GLY A 14 0.73 13.21 3.70
C GLY A 14 1.43 12.92 2.37
N SER A 15 2.76 12.78 2.41
CA SER A 15 3.59 12.43 1.26
C SER A 15 3.77 10.92 1.07
N THR A 16 2.99 10.07 1.73
CA THR A 16 3.13 8.61 1.60
C THR A 16 1.89 7.99 0.95
N LEU A 17 2.11 7.21 -0.11
CA LEU A 17 1.08 6.38 -0.73
C LEU A 17 1.19 4.95 -0.22
N PHE A 18 0.08 4.35 0.19
CA PHE A 18 0.02 2.97 0.67
C PHE A 18 -0.79 2.12 -0.31
N ALA A 19 -0.28 0.92 -0.62
CA ALA A 19 -0.99 -0.15 -1.30
C ALA A 19 -1.22 -1.29 -0.31
N ILE A 20 -2.49 -1.59 -0.01
CA ILE A 20 -2.92 -2.48 1.07
C ILE A 20 -3.67 -3.68 0.47
N GLY A 21 -3.14 -4.88 0.71
CA GLY A 21 -3.74 -6.12 0.23
C GLY A 21 -3.73 -6.24 -1.30
N GLY A 22 -4.87 -6.66 -1.86
CA GLY A 22 -5.01 -7.06 -3.25
C GLY A 22 -4.73 -8.54 -3.46
N ASP A 23 -4.47 -8.94 -4.70
CA ASP A 23 -4.01 -10.27 -5.05
C ASP A 23 -2.94 -10.21 -6.15
N ASP A 24 -2.06 -11.21 -6.19
CA ASP A 24 -0.96 -11.29 -7.17
C ASP A 24 -1.32 -12.11 -8.44
N GLY A 25 -2.60 -12.42 -8.61
CA GLY A 25 -3.11 -13.33 -9.64
C GLY A 25 -3.19 -14.80 -9.20
N THR A 26 -2.59 -15.15 -8.06
CA THR A 26 -2.63 -16.50 -7.49
C THR A 26 -3.25 -16.52 -6.09
N MET A 27 -2.88 -15.57 -5.23
CA MET A 27 -3.36 -15.49 -3.86
C MET A 27 -3.65 -14.06 -3.42
N ASP A 28 -4.63 -13.93 -2.52
CA ASP A 28 -4.86 -12.69 -1.81
C ASP A 28 -3.65 -12.34 -0.92
N LEU A 29 -3.36 -11.04 -0.80
CA LEU A 29 -2.23 -10.51 -0.07
C LEU A 29 -2.68 -9.91 1.26
N SER A 30 -1.91 -10.18 2.32
CA SER A 30 -2.03 -9.48 3.61
C SER A 30 -0.99 -8.37 3.78
N SER A 31 -0.02 -8.30 2.87
CA SER A 31 1.09 -7.35 2.91
C SER A 31 0.66 -5.95 2.50
N ILE A 32 1.43 -4.97 2.98
CA ILE A 32 1.26 -3.55 2.70
C ILE A 32 2.58 -3.02 2.16
N GLU A 33 2.53 -2.24 1.08
CA GLU A 33 3.69 -1.52 0.57
C GLU A 33 3.42 -0.01 0.63
N LYS A 34 4.47 0.77 0.90
CA LYS A 34 4.42 2.22 0.86
C LYS A 34 5.39 2.80 -0.17
N LEU A 35 5.04 3.96 -0.71
CA LEU A 35 5.88 4.78 -1.56
C LEU A 35 5.97 6.17 -0.93
N ASP A 36 7.19 6.65 -0.72
CA ASP A 36 7.44 8.02 -0.29
C ASP A 36 7.47 8.94 -1.52
N LEU A 37 6.58 9.94 -1.53
CA LEU A 37 6.41 10.92 -2.59
C LEU A 37 7.08 12.26 -2.24
N SER A 38 7.67 12.42 -1.04
CA SER A 38 8.31 13.69 -0.63
C SER A 38 9.51 14.06 -1.50
N VAL A 39 10.08 13.06 -2.16
CA VAL A 39 11.28 13.14 -3.01
C VAL A 39 10.95 13.12 -4.51
N LEU A 40 9.67 13.27 -4.88
CA LEU A 40 9.27 13.40 -6.29
C LEU A 40 9.87 14.69 -6.89
N GLY A 41 10.97 14.54 -7.63
CA GLY A 41 11.64 15.63 -8.34
C GLY A 41 13.16 15.54 -8.31
N GLU A 42 13.74 14.83 -7.34
CA GLU A 42 15.20 14.79 -7.16
C GLU A 42 15.84 13.49 -7.66
N ASP A 43 15.09 12.37 -7.68
CA ASP A 43 15.58 11.09 -8.19
C ASP A 43 14.42 10.21 -8.72
N VAL A 44 14.61 9.60 -9.90
CA VAL A 44 13.64 8.72 -10.58
C VAL A 44 13.63 7.32 -9.94
N SER A 45 14.59 6.99 -9.07
CA SER A 45 14.74 5.65 -8.48
C SER A 45 13.78 5.33 -7.31
N GLN A 46 12.62 6.00 -7.22
CA GLN A 46 11.68 5.74 -6.13
C GLN A 46 11.13 4.31 -6.19
N THR A 47 11.42 3.54 -5.14
CA THR A 47 10.96 2.16 -5.01
C THR A 47 9.93 2.05 -3.89
N TRP A 48 9.04 1.09 -4.05
CA TRP A 48 8.10 0.74 -3.00
C TRP A 48 8.83 -0.03 -1.91
N ALA A 49 8.52 0.26 -0.65
CA ALA A 49 9.03 -0.48 0.50
C ALA A 49 7.89 -1.29 1.14
N GLN A 50 8.12 -2.58 1.37
CA GLN A 50 7.17 -3.42 2.11
C GLN A 50 7.24 -3.11 3.60
N LEU A 51 6.08 -2.92 4.23
CA LEU A 51 5.98 -2.77 5.68
C LEU A 51 6.07 -4.14 6.37
N GLU A 52 6.67 -4.16 7.55
CA GLU A 52 6.72 -5.36 8.41
C GLU A 52 5.33 -5.73 8.94
N VAL A 53 4.50 -4.73 9.22
CA VAL A 53 3.11 -4.92 9.66
C VAL A 53 2.23 -5.42 8.51
N ARG A 54 1.30 -6.32 8.83
CA ARG A 54 0.40 -6.97 7.88
C ARG A 54 -1.03 -7.02 8.40
N MET A 55 -1.98 -7.18 7.51
CA MET A 55 -3.36 -7.48 7.90
C MET A 55 -3.48 -8.89 8.48
N ASN A 56 -4.37 -9.10 9.46
CA ASN A 56 -4.60 -10.42 10.07
C ASN A 56 -5.14 -11.48 9.10
N ARG A 57 -5.78 -11.04 8.01
CA ARG A 57 -6.26 -11.91 6.92
C ARG A 57 -5.97 -11.25 5.57
N PRO A 58 -5.43 -12.01 4.60
CA PRO A 58 -5.28 -11.51 3.25
C PRO A 58 -6.65 -11.18 2.64
N ARG A 59 -6.71 -10.15 1.80
CA ARG A 59 -7.95 -9.75 1.11
C ARG A 59 -7.67 -8.93 -0.14
N SER A 60 -8.45 -9.19 -1.18
CA SER A 60 -8.60 -8.39 -2.39
C SER A 60 -9.97 -7.71 -2.44
N TYR A 61 -10.15 -6.71 -3.32
CA TYR A 61 -11.41 -5.97 -3.51
C TYR A 61 -11.95 -5.25 -2.26
N ALA A 62 -11.12 -5.07 -1.23
CA ALA A 62 -11.51 -4.40 0.00
C ALA A 62 -11.43 -2.87 -0.16
N GLY A 63 -12.53 -2.18 0.15
CA GLY A 63 -12.54 -0.71 0.22
C GLY A 63 -11.66 -0.20 1.37
N ILE A 64 -10.93 0.89 1.14
CA ILE A 64 -10.07 1.55 2.12
C ILE A 64 -10.48 3.02 2.23
N ALA A 65 -10.53 3.53 3.45
CA ALA A 65 -10.73 4.94 3.74
C ALA A 65 -9.80 5.38 4.88
N LEU A 66 -9.34 6.62 4.82
CA LEU A 66 -8.61 7.25 5.92
C LEU A 66 -9.60 7.98 6.82
N LEU A 67 -9.57 7.70 8.12
CA LEU A 67 -10.41 8.37 9.11
C LEU A 67 -9.54 9.26 10.01
N PRO A 68 -10.03 10.44 10.42
CA PRO A 68 -9.38 11.23 11.46
C PRO A 68 -9.28 10.42 12.75
N LYS A 69 -8.14 10.52 13.43
CA LYS A 69 -8.03 10.02 14.79
C LYS A 69 -8.80 10.96 15.71
N LEU A 70 -9.96 10.53 16.18
CA LEU A 70 -10.65 11.21 17.27
C LEU A 70 -9.84 10.97 18.55
N ILE A 71 -9.38 12.07 19.14
CA ILE A 71 -8.65 12.08 20.41
C ILE A 71 -9.67 12.12 21.54
#